data_AF-A6ZSG5-F1
#
_entry.id   AF-A6ZSG5-F1
#
_cell.length_a   1.000
_cell.length_b   1.000
_cell.length_c   1.000
_cell.angle_alpha   90.00
_cell.angle_beta   90.00
_cell.angle_gamma   90.00
#
_symmetry.space_group_name_H-M   'P 1'
#
loop_
_entity.id
_entity.type
_entity.pdbx_description
1 polymer ?
#
loop_
_entity_poly.entity_id
_entity_poly.type
_entity_poly.pdbx_seq_one_letter_code
_entity_poly.pdbx_strand_id
1 'polypeptide(L)'
;MWRLTRKISTRIHISNQLSPISNKAIGTVPVFRFYSSSPEQKYRKKLLEEAQKQGFNSIEELKNHLKETIESKKREFNKIDPLKELEDYQQKTQMENNNSKHLMTKSRSPLDPSAPKVPFKTLDSFLDVGKLKDLSKQEVEFLWRARWAQKDNTLCAVIPVSVYDKMMANARNNPIFVLPLPRQVQSEDAKPNEEQGMELHYIQWQFVGPQTTHCMMTSLAEYKLHQEFARPHTTLQFHSDLVKDKGIVFMNGHVEPDTNVNVQDAQLLLLNVQRFYGAMGEETPVAKQRVQLLRDFSKASPGFTVEKLISLSQSMEN
;
A
#
# COMPACT_ATOMS: atom_id res chain seq x y z
N MET A 1 48.60 13.09 21.17
CA MET A 1 49.64 13.28 20.14
C MET A 1 48.93 13.36 18.79
N TRP A 2 48.86 14.56 18.22
CA TRP A 2 48.14 14.88 16.99
C TRP A 2 48.99 14.50 15.76
N ARG A 3 48.37 14.02 14.68
CA ARG A 3 48.96 14.09 13.33
C ARG A 3 47.91 14.45 12.28
N LEU A 4 47.94 15.73 11.90
CA LEU A 4 47.48 16.26 10.62
C LEU A 4 48.37 15.72 9.48
N THR A 5 47.78 15.43 8.33
CA THR A 5 48.42 15.67 7.02
C THR A 5 47.39 16.19 6.01
N ARG A 6 47.84 17.14 5.18
CA ARG A 6 47.06 18.00 4.28
C ARG A 6 46.91 17.39 2.88
N LYS A 7 45.74 17.70 2.29
CA LYS A 7 45.39 17.99 0.89
C LYS A 7 46.43 17.71 -0.21
N ILE A 8 46.02 16.90 -1.18
CA ILE A 8 46.31 17.12 -2.60
C ILE A 8 44.96 17.29 -3.31
N SER A 9 44.83 18.42 -4.00
CA SER A 9 43.65 18.85 -4.75
C SER A 9 43.90 18.59 -6.22
N THR A 10 43.09 17.75 -6.84
CA THR A 10 42.95 17.68 -8.30
C THR A 10 41.57 18.21 -8.67
N ARG A 11 41.56 19.44 -9.18
CA ARG A 11 40.40 20.07 -9.81
C ARG A 11 40.07 19.30 -11.09
N ILE A 12 38.89 18.69 -11.14
CA ILE A 12 38.24 18.34 -12.41
C ILE A 12 37.25 19.47 -12.70
N HIS A 13 37.55 20.25 -13.75
CA HIS A 13 36.58 21.18 -14.34
C HIS A 13 35.57 20.37 -15.13
N ILE A 14 34.34 20.26 -14.63
CA ILE A 14 33.18 19.92 -15.44
C ILE A 14 32.51 21.24 -15.79
N SER A 15 32.58 21.59 -17.07
CA SER A 15 31.91 22.76 -17.64
C SER A 15 30.39 22.58 -17.57
N ASN A 16 29.75 23.28 -16.63
CA ASN A 16 28.32 23.57 -16.70
C ASN A 16 28.07 24.57 -17.83
N GLN A 17 27.71 24.07 -19.01
CA GLN A 17 26.94 24.85 -19.98
C GLN A 17 25.49 24.36 -19.95
N LEU A 18 24.72 24.90 -19.00
CA LEU A 18 23.27 24.91 -19.08
C LEU A 18 22.87 26.29 -19.62
N SER A 19 22.55 26.32 -20.91
CA SER A 19 21.85 27.44 -21.54
C SER A 19 20.51 27.68 -20.84
N PRO A 20 20.07 28.93 -20.66
CA PRO A 20 18.77 29.22 -20.05
C PRO A 20 17.66 28.74 -20.99
N ILE A 21 16.98 27.65 -20.60
CA ILE A 21 15.75 27.22 -21.25
C ILE A 21 14.67 28.24 -20.87
N SER A 22 14.38 29.12 -21.83
CA SER A 22 13.24 30.02 -21.81
C SER A 22 11.95 29.21 -21.62
N ASN A 23 11.28 29.39 -20.47
CA ASN A 23 9.90 28.98 -20.25
C ASN A 23 8.98 29.75 -21.22
N LYS A 24 8.82 29.25 -22.44
CA LYS A 24 7.65 29.54 -23.27
C LYS A 24 6.67 28.42 -23.02
N ALA A 25 5.56 28.76 -22.36
CA ALA A 25 4.39 27.92 -22.28
C ALA A 25 3.97 27.50 -23.69
N ILE A 26 4.23 26.24 -24.06
CA ILE A 26 3.62 25.61 -25.22
C ILE A 26 2.25 25.15 -24.75
N GLY A 27 1.34 26.11 -24.60
CA GLY A 27 -0.08 25.81 -24.73
C GLY A 27 -0.31 25.47 -26.19
N THR A 28 -0.34 24.19 -26.52
CA THR A 28 -0.91 23.76 -27.80
C THR A 28 -2.40 24.11 -27.76
N VAL A 29 -2.73 25.31 -28.24
CA VAL A 29 -4.09 25.66 -28.59
C VAL A 29 -4.56 24.60 -29.59
N PRO A 30 -5.69 23.92 -29.37
CA PRO A 30 -6.18 22.98 -30.37
C PRO A 30 -6.41 23.79 -31.64
N VAL A 31 -5.64 23.48 -32.68
CA VAL A 31 -5.88 24.01 -34.02
C VAL A 31 -7.19 23.37 -34.45
N PHE A 32 -8.30 24.05 -34.17
CA PHE A 32 -9.58 23.75 -34.79
C PHE A 32 -9.38 23.95 -36.28
N ARG A 33 -9.15 22.85 -37.00
CA ARG A 33 -9.16 22.81 -38.45
C ARG A 33 -10.60 23.10 -38.86
N PHE A 34 -10.91 24.37 -39.14
CA PHE A 34 -12.18 24.75 -39.74
C PHE A 34 -12.27 24.08 -41.11
N TYR A 35 -12.99 22.97 -41.20
CA TYR A 35 -13.43 22.41 -42.47
C TYR A 35 -14.44 23.41 -43.06
N SER A 36 -13.99 24.25 -43.99
CA SER A 36 -14.81 25.31 -44.59
C SER A 36 -15.77 24.84 -45.68
N SER A 37 -15.76 23.56 -46.05
CA SER A 37 -16.71 23.02 -47.03
C SER A 37 -18.02 22.69 -46.32
N SER A 38 -19.13 23.32 -46.73
CA SER A 38 -20.44 22.94 -46.22
C SER A 38 -20.67 21.44 -46.49
N PRO A 39 -21.30 20.68 -45.56
CA PRO A 39 -21.58 19.26 -45.78
C PRO A 39 -22.27 18.97 -47.12
N GLU A 40 -23.06 19.92 -47.60
CA GLU A 40 -23.75 19.87 -48.89
C GLU A 40 -22.80 19.84 -50.08
N GLN A 41 -21.69 20.60 -50.04
CA GLN A 41 -20.66 20.56 -51.07
C GLN A 41 -19.94 19.21 -51.08
N LYS A 42 -19.67 18.66 -49.89
CA LYS A 42 -18.99 17.36 -49.73
C LYS A 42 -19.82 16.20 -50.26
N TYR A 43 -21.16 16.27 -50.13
CA TYR A 43 -22.08 15.20 -50.51
C TYR A 43 -22.98 15.53 -51.71
N ARG A 44 -22.66 16.56 -52.49
CA ARG A 44 -23.51 17.06 -53.59
C ARG A 44 -23.96 15.99 -54.58
N LYS A 45 -23.05 15.11 -55.03
CA LYS A 45 -23.36 14.03 -55.98
C LYS A 45 -24.39 13.04 -55.42
N LYS A 46 -24.23 12.63 -54.16
CA LYS A 46 -25.15 11.72 -53.49
C LYS A 46 -26.53 12.34 -53.25
N LEU A 47 -26.56 13.64 -52.93
CA LEU A 47 -27.81 14.38 -52.76
C LEU A 47 -28.59 14.53 -54.09
N LEU A 48 -27.89 14.68 -55.22
CA LEU A 48 -28.52 14.70 -56.55
C LEU A 48 -29.07 13.33 -56.95
N GLU A 49 -28.29 12.27 -56.74
CA GLU A 49 -28.74 10.89 -56.99
C GLU A 49 -29.99 10.54 -56.16
N GLU A 50 -30.01 10.95 -54.88
CA GLU A 50 -31.16 10.71 -54.00
C GLU A 50 -32.36 11.58 -54.37
N ALA A 51 -32.13 12.84 -54.78
CA ALA A 51 -33.19 13.71 -55.30
C ALA A 51 -33.86 13.09 -56.53
N GLN A 52 -33.07 12.60 -57.49
CA GLN A 52 -33.59 11.95 -58.70
C GLN A 52 -34.35 10.66 -58.40
N LYS A 53 -33.87 9.84 -57.46
CA LYS A 53 -34.58 8.63 -57.01
C LYS A 53 -35.93 8.93 -56.40
N GLN A 54 -36.04 10.05 -55.68
CA GLN A 54 -37.30 10.49 -55.05
C GLN A 54 -38.16 11.35 -55.99
N GLY A 55 -37.75 11.52 -57.25
CA GLY A 55 -38.51 12.23 -58.29
C GLY A 55 -38.33 13.75 -58.30
N PHE A 56 -37.32 14.29 -57.61
CA PHE A 56 -37.00 15.72 -57.58
C PHE A 56 -35.87 16.06 -58.56
N ASN A 57 -35.96 17.23 -59.20
CA ASN A 57 -35.01 17.64 -60.24
C ASN A 57 -33.83 18.45 -59.67
N SER A 58 -33.93 18.90 -58.42
CA SER A 58 -32.89 19.66 -57.75
C SER A 58 -32.71 19.28 -56.27
N ILE A 59 -31.51 19.51 -55.73
CA ILE A 59 -31.23 19.34 -54.29
C ILE A 59 -32.10 20.29 -53.44
N GLU A 60 -32.47 21.46 -53.98
CA GLU A 60 -33.27 22.45 -53.27
C GLU A 60 -34.71 21.97 -53.06
N GLU A 61 -35.32 21.34 -54.07
CA GLU A 61 -36.64 20.72 -53.97
C GLU A 61 -36.64 19.59 -52.93
N LEU A 62 -35.62 18.71 -52.96
CA LEU A 62 -35.47 17.64 -51.97
C LEU A 62 -35.35 18.21 -50.54
N LYS A 63 -34.57 19.28 -50.35
CA LYS A 63 -34.44 19.93 -49.04
C LYS A 63 -35.72 20.57 -48.57
N ASN A 64 -36.47 21.20 -49.47
CA ASN A 64 -37.75 21.82 -49.13
C ASN A 64 -38.77 20.75 -48.70
N HIS A 65 -38.81 19.61 -49.40
CA HIS A 65 -39.65 18.47 -49.02
C HIS A 65 -39.25 17.87 -47.67
N LEU A 66 -37.94 17.72 -47.40
CA LEU A 66 -37.44 17.11 -46.16
C LEU A 66 -37.30 18.11 -45.00
N LYS A 67 -37.66 19.39 -45.20
CA LYS A 67 -37.41 20.45 -44.22
C LYS A 67 -38.04 20.15 -42.86
N GLU A 68 -39.30 19.75 -42.84
CA GLU A 68 -40.00 19.40 -41.60
C GLU A 68 -39.42 18.15 -40.95
N THR A 69 -39.03 17.14 -41.73
CA THR A 69 -38.38 15.92 -41.22
C THR A 69 -37.02 16.22 -40.59
N ILE A 70 -36.23 17.10 -41.22
CA ILE A 70 -34.93 17.55 -40.71
C ILE A 70 -35.12 18.36 -39.43
N GLU A 71 -36.11 19.25 -39.38
CA GLU A 71 -36.41 20.02 -38.16
C GLU A 71 -36.88 19.13 -37.01
N SER A 72 -37.75 18.14 -37.29
CA SER A 72 -38.21 17.16 -36.30
C SER A 72 -37.03 16.35 -35.75
N LYS A 73 -36.19 15.78 -36.62
CA LYS A 73 -35.00 15.02 -36.20
C LYS A 73 -34.00 15.89 -35.45
N LYS A 74 -33.78 17.15 -35.85
CA LYS A 74 -32.93 18.09 -35.09
C LYS A 74 -33.46 18.30 -33.67
N ARG A 75 -34.78 18.44 -33.50
CA ARG A 75 -35.39 18.56 -32.16
C ARG A 75 -35.25 17.27 -31.35
N GLU A 76 -35.31 16.10 -31.96
CA GLU A 76 -35.05 14.82 -31.29
C GLU A 76 -33.60 14.67 -30.84
N PHE A 77 -32.63 14.95 -31.72
CA PHE A 77 -31.21 14.85 -31.39
C PHE A 77 -30.76 15.90 -30.37
N ASN A 78 -31.38 17.09 -30.35
CA ASN A 78 -31.10 18.12 -29.35
C ASN A 78 -31.68 17.82 -27.94
N LYS A 79 -32.48 16.77 -27.76
CA LYS A 79 -32.96 16.33 -26.42
C LYS A 79 -31.91 15.53 -25.66
N ILE A 80 -30.95 14.95 -26.36
CA ILE A 80 -29.86 14.19 -25.77
C ILE A 80 -28.73 15.19 -25.56
N ASP A 81 -28.48 15.55 -24.31
CA ASP A 81 -27.34 16.40 -23.97
C ASP A 81 -26.05 15.55 -24.05
N PRO A 82 -25.18 15.77 -25.05
CA PRO A 82 -23.95 15.00 -25.21
C PRO A 82 -22.95 15.27 -24.07
N LEU A 83 -23.14 16.32 -23.27
CA LEU A 83 -22.32 16.56 -22.07
C LEU A 83 -22.76 15.71 -20.89
N LYS A 84 -24.02 15.27 -20.82
CA LYS A 84 -24.51 14.52 -19.67
C LYS A 84 -23.80 13.18 -19.51
N GLU A 85 -23.51 12.50 -20.63
CA GLU A 85 -22.75 11.25 -20.63
C GLU A 85 -21.28 11.47 -20.21
N LEU A 86 -20.69 12.62 -20.56
CA LEU A 86 -19.35 13.01 -20.11
C LEU A 86 -19.33 13.43 -18.64
N GLU A 87 -20.36 14.13 -18.16
CA GLU A 87 -20.52 14.50 -16.75
C GLU A 87 -20.75 13.25 -15.89
N ASP A 88 -21.58 12.31 -16.33
CA ASP A 88 -21.80 11.03 -15.67
C ASP A 88 -20.53 10.18 -15.66
N TYR A 89 -19.76 10.17 -16.76
CA TYR A 89 -18.46 9.51 -16.83
C TYR A 89 -17.44 10.16 -15.89
N GLN A 90 -17.32 11.49 -15.91
CA GLN A 90 -16.42 12.23 -15.02
C GLN A 90 -16.81 12.08 -13.54
N GLN A 91 -18.10 12.09 -13.21
CA GLN A 91 -18.59 11.83 -11.86
C GLN A 91 -18.29 10.40 -11.43
N LYS A 92 -18.51 9.39 -12.29
CA LYS A 92 -18.11 8.00 -12.01
C LYS A 92 -16.62 7.88 -11.78
N THR A 93 -15.77 8.46 -12.64
CA THR A 93 -14.31 8.44 -12.45
C THR A 93 -13.87 9.18 -11.18
N GLN A 94 -14.56 10.26 -10.80
CA GLN A 94 -14.27 10.97 -9.55
C GLN A 94 -14.74 10.21 -8.31
N MET A 95 -15.88 9.51 -8.38
CA MET A 95 -16.39 8.63 -7.32
C MET A 95 -15.50 7.40 -7.15
N GLU A 96 -15.05 6.77 -8.25
CA GLU A 96 -14.05 5.70 -8.24
C GLU A 96 -12.71 6.17 -7.64
N ASN A 97 -12.26 7.39 -7.96
CA ASN A 97 -11.06 7.99 -7.36
C ASN A 97 -11.21 8.32 -5.87
N ASN A 98 -12.44 8.63 -5.40
CA ASN A 98 -12.70 8.90 -3.99
C ASN A 98 -12.94 7.61 -3.19
N ASN A 99 -13.49 6.55 -3.78
CA ASN A 99 -13.56 5.22 -3.17
C ASN A 99 -12.17 4.58 -3.11
N SER A 100 -11.35 4.71 -4.16
CA SER A 100 -9.97 4.22 -4.16
C SER A 100 -9.02 5.01 -3.23
N LYS A 101 -9.35 6.25 -2.85
CA LYS A 101 -8.66 6.95 -1.73
C LYS A 101 -8.83 6.26 -0.37
N HIS A 102 -9.84 5.40 -0.22
CA HIS A 102 -10.05 4.61 1.00
C HIS A 102 -9.44 3.20 0.91
N LEU A 103 -9.09 2.74 -0.29
CA LEU A 103 -8.46 1.42 -0.52
C LEU A 103 -6.94 1.50 -0.75
N MET A 104 -6.43 2.62 -1.26
CA MET A 104 -4.99 2.84 -1.47
C MET A 104 -4.38 3.46 -0.22
N THR A 105 -3.27 2.89 0.27
CA THR A 105 -2.37 3.52 1.24
C THR A 105 -2.15 4.98 0.84
N LYS A 106 -2.53 5.94 1.71
CA LYS A 106 -2.08 7.32 1.53
C LYS A 106 -0.56 7.30 1.62
N SER A 107 0.13 7.40 0.48
CA SER A 107 1.58 7.33 0.44
C SER A 107 2.14 8.39 1.39
N ARG A 108 2.87 7.94 2.40
CA ARG A 108 3.47 8.85 3.38
C ARG A 108 4.73 9.40 2.74
N SER A 109 5.13 10.60 3.15
CA SER A 109 6.44 11.11 2.78
C SER A 109 7.51 10.12 3.28
N PRO A 110 8.56 9.82 2.49
CA PRO A 110 9.70 9.04 2.94
C PRO A 110 10.26 9.50 4.29
N LEU A 111 10.97 8.61 4.98
CA LEU A 111 11.84 9.03 6.07
C LEU A 111 12.94 9.95 5.51
N ASP A 112 13.17 11.10 6.15
CA ASP A 112 14.24 12.02 5.79
C ASP A 112 15.59 11.41 6.19
N PRO A 113 16.51 11.14 5.25
CA PRO A 113 17.84 10.59 5.55
C PRO A 113 18.68 11.50 6.46
N SER A 114 18.39 12.81 6.46
CA SER A 114 19.10 13.82 7.26
C SER A 114 18.52 13.98 8.67
N ALA A 115 17.40 13.33 9.00
CA ALA A 115 16.83 13.42 10.33
C ALA A 115 17.76 12.78 11.38
N PRO A 116 17.90 13.38 12.58
CA PRO A 116 18.74 12.84 13.64
C PRO A 116 18.22 11.46 14.07
N LYS A 117 19.11 10.46 14.07
CA LYS A 117 18.80 9.10 14.53
C LYS A 117 18.56 9.13 16.04
N VAL A 118 17.31 9.06 16.45
CA VAL A 118 16.95 8.94 17.87
C VAL A 118 17.33 7.57 18.41
N PRO A 119 17.81 7.45 19.66
CA PRO A 119 18.04 6.16 20.29
C PRO A 119 16.71 5.39 20.41
N PHE A 120 16.77 4.07 20.27
CA PHE A 120 15.58 3.22 20.44
C PHE A 120 15.17 3.17 21.92
N LYS A 121 13.86 3.01 22.17
CA LYS A 121 13.32 2.88 23.52
C LYS A 121 13.51 1.46 24.05
N THR A 122 13.98 1.34 25.28
CA THR A 122 14.10 0.08 26.04
C THR A 122 12.91 -0.12 26.98
N LEU A 123 12.83 -1.25 27.69
CA LEU A 123 11.80 -1.46 28.71
C LEU A 123 11.80 -0.35 29.76
N ASP A 124 12.98 0.08 30.18
CA ASP A 124 13.18 1.13 31.19
C ASP A 124 12.58 2.48 30.78
N SER A 125 12.47 2.74 29.48
CA SER A 125 11.77 3.92 28.95
C SER A 125 10.25 3.90 29.19
N PHE A 126 9.68 2.74 29.54
CA PHE A 126 8.25 2.53 29.75
C PHE A 126 7.90 2.18 31.20
N LEU A 127 8.69 1.29 31.81
CA LEU A 127 8.58 0.84 33.19
C LEU A 127 9.99 0.72 33.78
N ASP A 128 10.23 1.37 34.92
CA ASP A 128 11.52 1.34 35.63
C ASP A 128 11.90 -0.09 36.04
N VAL A 129 12.88 -0.67 35.36
CA VAL A 129 13.23 -2.10 35.49
C VAL A 129 13.76 -2.40 36.90
N GLY A 130 14.37 -1.43 37.56
CA GLY A 130 14.84 -1.55 38.94
C GLY A 130 13.69 -1.85 39.90
N LYS A 131 12.57 -1.13 39.74
CA LYS A 131 11.36 -1.31 40.58
C LYS A 131 10.58 -2.58 40.27
N LEU A 132 10.76 -3.17 39.09
CA LEU A 132 10.07 -4.41 38.71
C LEU A 132 10.68 -5.66 39.36
N LYS A 133 11.88 -5.57 39.96
CA LYS A 133 12.58 -6.73 40.51
C LYS A 133 11.80 -7.38 41.66
N ASP A 134 11.33 -6.57 42.59
CA ASP A 134 10.65 -7.02 43.82
C ASP A 134 9.17 -7.39 43.60
N LEU A 135 8.62 -7.06 42.43
CA LEU A 135 7.23 -7.37 42.08
C LEU A 135 7.10 -8.80 41.57
N SER A 136 5.94 -9.42 41.80
CA SER A 136 5.57 -10.70 41.22
C SER A 136 5.33 -10.59 39.70
N LYS A 137 5.39 -11.73 39.00
CA LYS A 137 5.09 -11.80 37.56
C LYS A 137 3.72 -11.21 37.21
N GLN A 138 2.70 -11.46 38.05
CA GLN A 138 1.34 -10.98 37.83
C GLN A 138 1.22 -9.47 38.00
N GLU A 139 1.88 -8.89 39.01
CA GLU A 139 1.89 -7.44 39.23
C GLU A 139 2.57 -6.71 38.07
N VAL A 140 3.72 -7.22 37.59
CA VAL A 140 4.40 -6.61 36.44
C VAL A 140 3.56 -6.73 35.16
N GLU A 141 2.88 -7.87 34.94
CA GLU A 141 1.94 -8.00 33.82
C GLU A 141 0.79 -6.98 33.91
N PHE A 142 0.23 -6.77 35.10
CA PHE A 142 -0.82 -5.78 35.30
C PHE A 142 -0.32 -4.36 34.98
N LEU A 143 0.87 -3.99 35.48
CA LEU A 143 1.50 -2.71 35.18
C LEU A 143 1.74 -2.52 33.68
N TRP A 144 2.21 -3.56 33.00
CA TRP A 144 2.43 -3.52 31.56
C TRP A 144 1.13 -3.28 30.80
N ARG A 145 0.06 -4.02 31.10
CA ARG A 145 -1.25 -3.82 30.46
C ARG A 145 -1.82 -2.43 30.76
N ALA A 146 -1.75 -1.99 32.02
CA ALA A 146 -2.21 -0.67 32.43
C ALA A 146 -1.50 0.47 31.69
N ARG A 147 -0.21 0.33 31.38
CA ARG A 147 0.58 1.33 30.65
C ARG A 147 0.01 1.66 29.26
N TRP A 148 -0.65 0.70 28.63
CA TRP A 148 -1.17 0.79 27.26
C TRP A 148 -2.70 0.85 27.20
N ALA A 149 -3.41 0.66 28.30
CA ALA A 149 -4.87 0.55 28.34
C ALA A 149 -5.65 1.75 27.77
N GLN A 150 -5.11 2.97 27.91
CA GLN A 150 -5.74 4.20 27.42
C GLN A 150 -5.22 4.66 26.05
N LYS A 151 -4.38 3.85 25.38
CA LYS A 151 -3.78 4.21 24.10
C LYS A 151 -4.45 3.48 22.96
N ASP A 152 -5.20 4.22 22.17
CA ASP A 152 -5.69 3.77 20.89
C ASP A 152 -4.52 3.47 19.94
N ASN A 153 -4.73 2.58 18.96
CA ASN A 153 -3.71 2.20 17.98
C ASN A 153 -2.45 1.56 18.58
N THR A 154 -2.59 0.84 19.69
CA THR A 154 -1.49 0.09 20.29
C THR A 154 -1.82 -1.39 20.46
N LEU A 155 -0.77 -2.21 20.39
CA LEU A 155 -0.82 -3.64 20.71
C LEU A 155 0.01 -3.87 21.96
N CYS A 156 -0.44 -4.71 22.88
CA CYS A 156 0.36 -5.10 24.04
C CYS A 156 0.19 -6.58 24.35
N ALA A 157 1.27 -7.23 24.76
CA ALA A 157 1.26 -8.63 25.19
C ALA A 157 2.36 -8.92 26.21
N VAL A 158 2.16 -9.97 26.99
CA VAL A 158 3.16 -10.61 27.86
C VAL A 158 3.36 -12.02 27.33
N ILE A 159 4.59 -12.36 26.98
CA ILE A 159 4.93 -13.58 26.24
C ILE A 159 5.82 -14.46 27.12
N PRO A 160 5.50 -15.75 27.31
CA PRO A 160 6.41 -16.69 27.97
C PRO A 160 7.73 -16.84 27.21
N VAL A 161 8.84 -16.93 27.94
CA VAL A 161 10.18 -17.09 27.33
C VAL A 161 10.24 -18.29 26.38
N SER A 162 9.60 -19.41 26.72
CA SER A 162 9.59 -20.62 25.89
C SER A 162 8.98 -20.42 24.50
N VAL A 163 8.00 -19.52 24.37
CA VAL A 163 7.37 -19.15 23.10
C VAL A 163 8.24 -18.17 22.35
N TYR A 164 8.77 -17.17 23.06
CA TYR A 164 9.62 -16.13 22.49
C TYR A 164 10.91 -16.70 21.89
N ASP A 165 11.59 -17.61 22.60
CA ASP A 165 12.86 -18.17 22.15
C ASP A 165 12.73 -18.97 20.85
N LYS A 166 11.64 -19.74 20.69
CA LYS A 166 11.31 -20.44 19.44
C LYS A 166 11.13 -19.45 18.29
N MET A 167 10.31 -18.43 18.52
CA MET A 167 10.06 -17.37 17.54
C MET A 167 11.37 -16.66 17.14
N MET A 168 12.22 -16.34 18.12
CA MET A 168 13.47 -15.62 17.89
C MET A 168 14.54 -16.47 17.20
N ALA A 169 14.56 -17.79 17.43
CA ALA A 169 15.44 -18.69 16.71
C ALA A 169 15.13 -18.69 15.21
N ASN A 170 13.85 -18.74 14.84
CA ASN A 170 13.44 -18.62 13.44
C ASN A 170 13.66 -17.20 12.91
N ALA A 171 13.37 -16.15 13.69
CA ALA A 171 13.53 -14.76 13.26
C ALA A 171 14.97 -14.34 12.99
N ARG A 172 15.94 -14.80 13.79
CA ARG A 172 17.36 -14.50 13.55
C ARG A 172 17.90 -15.11 12.26
N ASN A 173 17.42 -16.30 11.92
CA ASN A 173 17.83 -17.01 10.70
C ASN A 173 17.05 -16.54 9.45
N ASN A 174 15.87 -15.96 9.65
CA ASN A 174 14.94 -15.58 8.60
C ASN A 174 14.37 -14.18 8.92
N PRO A 175 15.20 -13.12 8.93
CA PRO A 175 14.79 -11.81 9.46
C PRO A 175 13.82 -11.05 8.56
N ILE A 176 13.59 -11.53 7.33
CA ILE A 176 12.76 -10.88 6.34
C ILE A 176 11.73 -11.88 5.82
N PHE A 177 10.48 -11.46 5.72
CA PHE A 177 9.41 -12.26 5.15
C PHE A 177 8.33 -11.37 4.51
N VAL A 178 7.34 -12.01 3.89
CA VAL A 178 6.14 -11.33 3.40
C VAL A 178 4.90 -12.04 3.93
N LEU A 179 3.89 -11.28 4.33
CA LEU A 179 2.62 -11.82 4.83
C LEU A 179 1.44 -11.18 4.11
N PRO A 180 0.41 -11.97 3.77
CA PRO A 180 -0.76 -11.46 3.10
C PRO A 180 -1.79 -10.97 4.13
N LEU A 181 -2.45 -9.86 3.83
CA LEU A 181 -3.56 -9.29 4.58
C LEU A 181 -4.79 -9.26 3.66
N PRO A 182 -5.91 -9.90 4.04
CA PRO A 182 -7.14 -9.84 3.28
C PRO A 182 -7.70 -8.43 3.20
N ARG A 183 -8.12 -8.02 2.00
CA ARG A 183 -8.85 -6.78 1.74
C ARG A 183 -10.21 -7.12 1.15
N GLN A 184 -11.24 -6.41 1.61
CA GLN A 184 -12.56 -6.51 0.97
C GLN A 184 -12.54 -5.69 -0.32
N VAL A 185 -12.75 -6.35 -1.45
CA VAL A 185 -12.97 -5.67 -2.72
C VAL A 185 -14.45 -5.28 -2.73
N GLN A 186 -14.74 -3.99 -2.51
CA GLN A 186 -16.08 -3.45 -2.70
C GLN A 186 -16.18 -2.94 -4.14
N SER A 187 -16.36 -3.85 -5.10
CA SER A 187 -16.81 -3.52 -6.45
C SER A 187 -18.34 -3.44 -6.42
N GLU A 188 -18.94 -2.35 -6.90
CA GLU A 188 -20.41 -2.22 -6.99
C GLU A 188 -21.02 -3.24 -7.98
N ASP A 189 -20.18 -3.85 -8.82
CA ASP A 189 -20.50 -4.95 -9.74
C ASP A 189 -20.05 -6.33 -9.23
N ALA A 190 -19.71 -6.47 -7.93
CA ALA A 190 -19.17 -7.70 -7.35
C ALA A 190 -20.11 -8.90 -7.61
N LYS A 191 -19.65 -9.82 -8.46
CA LYS A 191 -20.27 -11.14 -8.56
C LYS A 191 -20.06 -11.87 -7.23
N PRO A 192 -21.01 -12.73 -6.79
CA PRO A 192 -20.95 -13.41 -5.48
C PRO A 192 -19.72 -14.31 -5.22
N ASN A 193 -18.78 -14.43 -6.16
CA ASN A 193 -17.61 -15.30 -6.12
C ASN A 193 -16.28 -14.56 -6.42
N GLU A 194 -16.22 -13.23 -6.29
CA GLU A 194 -14.93 -12.53 -6.43
C GLU A 194 -13.98 -12.88 -5.27
N GLU A 195 -12.78 -13.34 -5.64
CA GLU A 195 -11.70 -13.66 -4.70
C GLU A 195 -11.35 -12.43 -3.85
N GLN A 196 -11.20 -12.60 -2.54
CA GLN A 196 -10.74 -11.52 -1.65
C GLN A 196 -9.37 -11.05 -2.12
N GLY A 197 -9.24 -9.76 -2.41
CA GLY A 197 -7.96 -9.15 -2.74
C GLY A 197 -6.99 -9.30 -1.57
N MET A 198 -5.75 -9.72 -1.83
CA MET A 198 -4.72 -9.86 -0.80
C MET A 198 -3.69 -8.75 -0.96
N GLU A 199 -3.49 -7.93 0.07
CA GLU A 199 -2.38 -6.99 0.14
C GLU A 199 -1.18 -7.69 0.80
N LEU A 200 -0.01 -7.62 0.19
CA LEU A 200 1.21 -8.21 0.76
C LEU A 200 1.96 -7.17 1.58
N HIS A 201 2.39 -7.57 2.78
CA HIS A 201 3.13 -6.76 3.73
C HIS A 201 4.52 -7.35 3.95
N TYR A 202 5.53 -6.51 3.83
CA TYR A 202 6.92 -6.82 4.15
C TYR A 202 7.11 -6.83 5.67
N ILE A 203 7.70 -7.91 6.17
CA ILE A 203 8.00 -8.12 7.58
C ILE A 203 9.52 -8.08 7.75
N GLN A 204 10.01 -7.22 8.65
CA GLN A 204 11.42 -7.09 8.92
C GLN A 204 11.70 -7.12 10.41
N TRP A 205 12.57 -8.04 10.82
CA TRP A 205 13.11 -8.13 12.17
C TRP A 205 14.41 -7.32 12.29
N GLN A 206 14.52 -6.53 13.35
CA GLN A 206 15.72 -5.76 13.69
C GLN A 206 16.14 -6.04 15.13
N PHE A 207 17.35 -6.54 15.30
CA PHE A 207 17.95 -6.84 16.59
C PHE A 207 18.76 -5.61 17.06
N VAL A 208 18.04 -4.59 17.52
CA VAL A 208 18.59 -3.25 17.80
C VAL A 208 19.44 -3.18 19.08
N GLY A 209 19.22 -4.12 20.01
CA GLY A 209 19.97 -4.19 21.26
C GLY A 209 19.97 -5.59 21.85
N PRO A 210 20.69 -5.80 22.97
CA PRO A 210 20.82 -7.12 23.59
C PRO A 210 19.50 -7.65 24.16
N GLN A 211 18.61 -6.75 24.58
CA GLN A 211 17.32 -7.08 25.21
C GLN A 211 16.13 -6.49 24.46
N THR A 212 16.35 -5.81 23.33
CA THR A 212 15.29 -5.14 22.56
C THR A 212 15.37 -5.58 21.11
N THR A 213 14.26 -6.13 20.62
CA THR A 213 14.11 -6.54 19.22
C THR A 213 12.88 -5.86 18.63
N HIS A 214 12.97 -5.39 17.40
CA HIS A 214 11.85 -4.81 16.67
C HIS A 214 11.35 -5.76 15.57
N CYS A 215 10.04 -5.74 15.31
CA CYS A 215 9.43 -6.32 14.12
C CYS A 215 8.61 -5.23 13.45
N MET A 216 8.97 -4.88 12.22
CA MET A 216 8.37 -3.80 11.44
C MET A 216 7.58 -4.39 10.29
N MET A 217 6.38 -3.86 10.08
CA MET A 217 5.48 -4.27 9.01
C MET A 217 5.25 -3.07 8.09
N THR A 218 5.49 -3.26 6.80
CA THR A 218 5.39 -2.23 5.77
C THR A 218 4.59 -2.78 4.59
N SER A 219 3.64 -2.03 4.04
CA SER A 219 2.96 -2.46 2.80
C SER A 219 3.98 -2.59 1.68
N LEU A 220 3.90 -3.65 0.87
CA LEU A 220 4.81 -3.82 -0.28
C LEU A 220 4.65 -2.69 -1.29
N ALA A 221 3.47 -2.07 -1.41
CA ALA A 221 3.28 -0.92 -2.29
C ALA A 221 4.15 0.27 -1.85
N GLU A 222 4.13 0.59 -0.55
CA GLU A 222 4.95 1.66 0.04
C GLU A 222 6.44 1.32 -0.03
N TYR A 223 6.81 0.08 0.26
CA TYR A 223 8.20 -0.38 0.17
C TYR A 223 8.74 -0.30 -1.27
N LYS A 224 7.94 -0.65 -2.29
CA LYS A 224 8.37 -0.50 -3.69
C LYS A 224 8.61 0.96 -4.08
N LEU A 225 7.80 1.87 -3.53
CA LEU A 225 7.89 3.29 -3.82
C LEU A 225 9.10 3.96 -3.15
N HIS A 226 9.34 3.66 -1.87
CA HIS A 226 10.32 4.39 -1.04
C HIS A 226 11.50 3.54 -0.54
N GLN A 227 11.49 2.23 -0.78
CA GLN A 227 12.54 1.27 -0.41
C GLN A 227 12.94 1.39 1.07
N GLU A 228 14.22 1.65 1.37
CA GLU A 228 14.74 1.78 2.73
C GLU A 228 14.16 2.98 3.51
N PHE A 229 13.53 3.93 2.83
CA PHE A 229 12.88 5.09 3.44
C PHE A 229 11.36 4.91 3.60
N ALA A 230 10.83 3.74 3.26
CA ALA A 230 9.44 3.40 3.48
C ALA A 230 9.14 3.38 4.98
N ARG A 231 8.02 4.02 5.37
CA ARG A 231 7.60 4.04 6.77
C ARG A 231 6.79 2.79 7.08
N PRO A 232 7.18 1.99 8.09
CA PRO A 232 6.34 0.89 8.53
C PRO A 232 5.02 1.43 9.09
N HIS A 233 3.91 0.79 8.72
CA HIS A 233 2.60 1.12 9.29
C HIS A 233 2.42 0.50 10.68
N THR A 234 3.15 -0.58 10.98
CA THR A 234 3.12 -1.23 12.29
C THR A 234 4.55 -1.48 12.76
N THR A 235 4.87 -1.03 13.97
CA THR A 235 6.15 -1.32 14.63
C THR A 235 5.90 -2.02 15.95
N LEU A 236 6.44 -3.23 16.10
CA LEU A 236 6.42 -4.01 17.33
C LEU A 236 7.79 -3.98 17.99
N GLN A 237 7.82 -3.89 19.31
CA GLN A 237 9.01 -3.97 20.14
C GLN A 237 8.84 -5.10 21.15
N PHE A 238 9.87 -5.92 21.27
CA PHE A 238 9.97 -7.01 22.23
C PHE A 238 11.09 -6.72 23.21
N HIS A 239 10.79 -6.78 24.50
CA HIS A 239 11.69 -6.47 25.61
C HIS A 239 11.92 -7.72 26.47
N SER A 240 13.14 -8.25 26.43
CA SER A 240 13.52 -9.49 27.10
C SER A 240 14.27 -9.29 28.42
N ASP A 241 14.21 -8.08 28.98
CA ASP A 241 14.92 -7.66 30.19
C ASP A 241 14.61 -8.57 31.40
N LEU A 242 13.35 -8.99 31.55
CA LEU A 242 12.88 -9.81 32.69
C LEU A 242 12.87 -11.32 32.42
N VAL A 243 13.51 -11.78 31.35
CA VAL A 243 13.56 -13.22 31.03
C VAL A 243 14.25 -14.02 32.13
N LYS A 244 15.39 -13.55 32.64
CA LYS A 244 16.17 -14.27 33.66
C LYS A 244 15.42 -14.36 35.00
N ASP A 245 14.76 -13.27 35.39
CA ASP A 245 14.15 -13.17 36.72
C ASP A 245 12.72 -13.74 36.75
N LYS A 246 11.97 -13.60 35.65
CA LYS A 246 10.52 -13.87 35.61
C LYS A 246 10.07 -14.75 34.45
N GLY A 247 10.96 -15.13 33.53
CA GLY A 247 10.65 -15.99 32.39
C GLY A 247 9.61 -15.40 31.43
N ILE A 248 9.56 -14.06 31.32
CA ILE A 248 8.61 -13.34 30.48
C ILE A 248 9.31 -12.29 29.61
N VAL A 249 8.66 -11.99 28.49
CA VAL A 249 9.02 -10.95 27.53
C VAL A 249 7.82 -10.03 27.35
N PHE A 250 8.06 -8.72 27.33
CA PHE A 250 7.01 -7.75 27.03
C PHE A 250 7.00 -7.40 25.56
N MET A 251 5.80 -7.26 24.99
CA MET A 251 5.61 -6.74 23.65
C MET A 251 4.73 -5.50 23.71
N ASN A 252 5.16 -4.44 23.03
CA ASN A 252 4.30 -3.32 22.64
C ASN A 252 4.38 -3.09 21.13
N GLY A 253 3.26 -2.67 20.55
CA GLY A 253 3.17 -2.32 19.14
C GLY A 253 2.47 -0.99 18.96
N HIS A 254 2.84 -0.27 17.91
CA HIS A 254 2.13 0.93 17.46
C HIS A 254 1.69 0.75 16.02
N VAL A 255 0.45 1.14 15.73
CA VAL A 255 -0.13 1.21 14.40
C VAL A 255 -0.30 2.67 14.02
N GLU A 256 0.22 3.04 12.86
CA GLU A 256 0.18 4.41 12.37
C GLU A 256 -1.24 4.77 11.90
N PRO A 257 -1.86 5.84 12.45
CA PRO A 257 -3.27 6.17 12.23
C PRO A 257 -3.56 6.68 10.81
N ASP A 258 -2.54 7.11 10.08
CA ASP A 258 -2.64 7.66 8.73
C ASP A 258 -2.43 6.60 7.63
N THR A 259 -2.64 5.32 7.96
CA THR A 259 -2.49 4.18 7.05
C THR A 259 -3.81 3.45 6.83
N ASN A 260 -3.89 2.61 5.79
CA ASN A 260 -5.05 1.76 5.52
C ASN A 260 -5.04 0.45 6.36
N VAL A 261 -4.19 0.38 7.39
CA VAL A 261 -4.06 -0.77 8.29
C VAL A 261 -4.58 -0.34 9.65
N ASN A 262 -5.67 -0.95 10.09
CA ASN A 262 -6.20 -0.73 11.44
C ASN A 262 -5.55 -1.68 12.47
N VAL A 263 -5.96 -1.58 13.73
CA VAL A 263 -5.43 -2.42 14.81
C VAL A 263 -5.76 -3.89 14.61
N GLN A 264 -6.94 -4.21 14.11
CA GLN A 264 -7.41 -5.58 13.85
C GLN A 264 -6.59 -6.24 12.72
N ASP A 265 -6.30 -5.50 11.67
CA ASP A 265 -5.42 -5.91 10.57
C ASP A 265 -4.01 -6.20 11.09
N ALA A 266 -3.48 -5.31 11.94
CA ALA A 266 -2.17 -5.49 12.56
C ALA A 266 -2.13 -6.71 13.50
N GLN A 267 -3.23 -7.00 14.21
CA GLN A 267 -3.36 -8.22 15.02
C GLN A 267 -3.35 -9.48 14.15
N LEU A 268 -4.03 -9.46 13.01
CA LEU A 268 -4.04 -10.58 12.08
C LEU A 268 -2.65 -10.83 11.47
N LEU A 269 -1.95 -9.77 11.09
CA LEU A 269 -0.55 -9.86 10.65
C LEU A 269 0.36 -10.40 11.76
N LEU A 270 0.22 -9.92 12.99
CA LEU A 270 0.98 -10.42 14.15
C LEU A 270 0.70 -11.91 14.42
N LEU A 271 -0.55 -12.35 14.30
CA LEU A 271 -0.90 -13.76 14.42
C LEU A 271 -0.18 -14.60 13.36
N ASN A 272 -0.14 -14.13 12.10
CA ASN A 272 0.60 -14.82 11.06
C ASN A 272 2.13 -14.76 11.28
N VAL A 273 2.66 -13.67 11.84
CA VAL A 273 4.07 -13.66 12.31
C VAL A 273 4.29 -14.77 13.34
N GLN A 274 3.41 -14.92 14.34
CA GLN A 274 3.55 -15.99 15.33
C GLN A 274 3.50 -17.39 14.70
N ARG A 275 2.58 -17.62 13.76
CA ARG A 275 2.43 -18.91 13.07
C ARG A 275 3.64 -19.26 12.20
N PHE A 276 4.09 -18.33 11.36
CA PHE A 276 5.19 -18.59 10.40
C PHE A 276 6.56 -18.64 11.07
N TYR A 277 6.74 -17.96 12.20
CA TYR A 277 7.98 -18.00 12.96
C TYR A 277 7.99 -19.07 14.07
N GLY A 278 6.99 -19.95 14.13
CA GLY A 278 6.99 -21.12 15.02
C GLY A 278 6.65 -20.83 16.49
N ALA A 279 6.12 -19.64 16.80
CA ALA A 279 5.69 -19.28 18.15
C ALA A 279 4.52 -20.17 18.65
N MET A 280 3.70 -20.66 17.73
CA MET A 280 2.57 -21.55 18.03
C MET A 280 2.95 -23.05 18.03
N GLY A 281 4.25 -23.37 17.98
CA GLY A 281 4.75 -24.74 17.86
C GLY A 281 5.00 -25.17 16.41
N GLU A 282 5.67 -26.31 16.26
CA GLU A 282 6.05 -26.90 14.97
C GLU A 282 5.70 -28.39 14.90
N GLU A 283 4.74 -28.86 15.70
CA GLU A 283 4.44 -30.29 15.80
C GLU A 283 3.54 -30.78 14.65
N THR A 284 2.59 -29.93 14.24
CA THR A 284 1.63 -30.27 13.20
C THR A 284 2.23 -30.16 11.80
N PRO A 285 1.69 -30.90 10.81
CA PRO A 285 2.15 -30.79 9.42
C PRO A 285 2.02 -29.36 8.88
N VAL A 286 0.93 -28.65 9.20
CA VAL A 286 0.69 -27.29 8.73
C VAL A 286 1.69 -26.32 9.36
N ALA A 287 1.96 -26.41 10.67
CA ALA A 287 2.95 -25.57 11.32
C ALA A 287 4.36 -25.77 10.72
N LYS A 288 4.76 -27.04 10.48
CA LYS A 288 6.03 -27.35 9.80
C LYS A 288 6.10 -26.73 8.41
N GLN A 289 4.99 -26.80 7.64
CA GLN A 289 4.93 -26.18 6.32
C GLN A 289 5.06 -24.67 6.35
N ARG A 290 4.48 -23.98 7.36
CA ARG A 290 4.63 -22.53 7.53
C ARG A 290 6.08 -22.13 7.80
N VAL A 291 6.74 -22.80 8.75
CA VAL A 291 8.16 -22.52 9.07
C VAL A 291 9.07 -22.90 7.89
N GLN A 292 8.76 -23.98 7.17
CA GLN A 292 9.50 -24.32 5.95
C GLN A 292 9.34 -23.25 4.87
N LEU A 293 8.13 -22.71 4.67
CA LEU A 293 7.90 -21.65 3.69
C LEU A 293 8.67 -20.36 4.02
N LEU A 294 8.78 -20.02 5.32
CA LEU A 294 9.63 -18.93 5.80
C LEU A 294 11.11 -19.14 5.43
N ARG A 295 11.61 -20.37 5.62
CA ARG A 295 12.99 -20.73 5.28
C ARG A 295 13.22 -20.73 3.77
N ASP A 296 12.26 -21.21 3.00
CA ASP A 296 12.31 -21.22 1.55
C ASP A 296 12.37 -19.79 1.00
N PHE A 297 11.55 -18.89 1.54
CA PHE A 297 11.60 -17.47 1.18
C PHE A 297 12.97 -16.85 1.46
N SER A 298 13.50 -17.06 2.68
CA SER A 298 14.77 -16.45 3.10
C SER A 298 15.98 -16.94 2.29
N LYS A 299 15.90 -18.16 1.74
CA LYS A 299 16.93 -18.76 0.89
C LYS A 299 16.69 -18.54 -0.60
N ALA A 300 15.65 -17.79 -0.98
CA ALA A 300 15.19 -17.65 -2.37
C ALA A 300 15.00 -19.02 -3.07
N SER A 301 14.48 -20.00 -2.32
CA SER A 301 14.21 -21.35 -2.81
C SER A 301 12.99 -21.36 -3.73
N PRO A 302 12.97 -22.18 -4.79
CA PRO A 302 11.79 -22.36 -5.64
C PRO A 302 10.60 -22.98 -4.90
N GLY A 303 10.79 -23.49 -3.68
CA GLY A 303 9.71 -23.98 -2.81
C GLY A 303 8.77 -22.89 -2.28
N PHE A 304 9.16 -21.61 -2.40
CA PHE A 304 8.30 -20.49 -2.04
C PHE A 304 7.37 -20.10 -3.19
N THR A 305 6.06 -20.12 -2.93
CA THR A 305 5.03 -19.59 -3.84
C THR A 305 4.02 -18.73 -3.08
N VAL A 306 3.49 -17.70 -3.75
CA VAL A 306 2.54 -16.75 -3.14
C VAL A 306 1.20 -17.44 -2.84
N GLU A 307 0.79 -18.37 -3.68
CA GLU A 307 -0.44 -19.15 -3.53
C GLU A 307 -0.37 -20.00 -2.25
N LYS A 308 0.78 -20.66 -2.00
CA LYS A 308 1.00 -21.44 -0.79
C LYS A 308 1.07 -20.55 0.45
N LEU A 309 1.67 -19.37 0.34
CA LEU A 309 1.68 -18.37 1.41
C LEU A 309 0.25 -17.97 1.81
N ILE A 310 -0.59 -17.62 0.84
CA ILE A 310 -1.98 -17.20 1.07
C ILE A 310 -2.76 -18.35 1.71
N SER A 311 -2.69 -19.55 1.13
CA SER A 311 -3.37 -20.74 1.65
C SER A 311 -2.99 -21.05 3.10
N LEU A 312 -1.70 -21.06 3.43
CA LEU A 312 -1.22 -21.34 4.78
C LEU A 312 -1.53 -20.21 5.78
N SER A 313 -1.66 -18.97 5.32
CA SER A 313 -2.03 -17.81 6.14
C SER A 313 -3.51 -17.79 6.49
N GLN A 314 -4.37 -18.27 5.59
CA GLN A 314 -5.83 -18.36 5.80
C GLN A 314 -6.24 -19.64 6.54
N SER A 315 -5.41 -20.69 6.51
CA SER A 315 -5.68 -21.92 7.26
C SER A 315 -5.80 -21.64 8.77
N MET A 316 -6.89 -22.14 9.35
CA MET A 316 -7.18 -22.01 10.79
C MET A 316 -6.51 -23.10 11.63
N GLU A 317 -5.92 -24.12 10.99
CA GLU A 317 -5.19 -25.19 11.66
C GLU A 317 -3.87 -24.65 12.23
N ASN A 318 -3.55 -25.04 13.46
CA ASN A 318 -2.27 -24.75 14.13
C ASN A 318 -1.51 -26.05 14.33
#